data_AF-T0GE67-F1
#
_entry.id   AF-T0GE67-F1
#
_cell.length_a   1.000
_cell.length_b   1.000
_cell.length_c   1.000
_cell.angle_alpha   90.00
_cell.angle_beta   90.00
_cell.angle_gamma   90.00
#
_symmetry.space_group_name_H-M   'P 1'
#
loop_
_entity.id
_entity.type
_entity.pdbx_description
1 polymer ?
#
loop_
_entity_poly.entity_id
_entity_poly.type
_entity_poly.pdbx_seq_one_letter_code
_entity_poly.pdbx_strand_id
1 'polypeptide(L)'
;MSLKELHKIETTKSSWRDFVEYSIQTSFYKEAKEKTGSLVESIQLTLFHDYLSTFSEEEKYEYLSNEKEFLRSAVNFVNILEGARYAPEGYNAVERSLFLGMIKGLLREQLDGENQIVDMERYHFYRCIIRFCSNLEYIERVYDRYKNYIAQVSGV
;
A
#
# COMPACT_ATOMS: atom_id res chain seq x y z
N MET A 1 -26.54 -6.68 6.75
CA MET A 1 -25.16 -6.83 7.24
C MET A 1 -25.21 -7.61 8.53
N SER A 2 -24.49 -8.73 8.62
CA SER A 2 -24.45 -9.61 9.78
C SER A 2 -23.41 -9.13 10.81
N LEU A 3 -23.54 -9.57 12.07
CA LEU A 3 -22.56 -9.29 13.13
C LEU A 3 -21.14 -9.78 12.77
N LYS A 4 -21.03 -10.89 12.02
CA LYS A 4 -19.75 -11.41 11.54
C LYS A 4 -19.08 -10.48 10.52
N GLU A 5 -19.86 -9.89 9.62
CA GLU A 5 -19.37 -8.92 8.63
C GLU A 5 -18.92 -7.62 9.31
N LEU A 6 -19.68 -7.13 10.30
CA LEU A 6 -19.30 -5.96 11.10
C LEU A 6 -17.98 -6.19 11.84
N HIS A 7 -17.80 -7.36 12.47
CA HIS A 7 -16.55 -7.69 13.14
C HIS A 7 -15.37 -7.78 12.18
N LYS A 8 -15.55 -8.39 10.99
CA LYS A 8 -14.52 -8.42 9.94
C LYS A 8 -14.11 -7.01 9.52
N ILE A 9 -15.07 -6.11 9.32
CA ILE A 9 -14.82 -4.72 8.94
C ILE A 9 -13.96 -4.00 9.98
N GLU A 10 -14.34 -4.08 11.25
CA GLU A 10 -13.59 -3.40 12.32
C GLU A 10 -12.18 -3.97 12.49
N THR A 11 -12.02 -5.30 12.43
CA THR A 11 -10.69 -5.94 12.48
C THR A 11 -9.81 -5.50 11.32
N THR A 12 -10.32 -5.50 10.08
CA THR A 12 -9.55 -5.04 8.91
C THR A 12 -9.18 -3.57 9.03
N LYS A 13 -10.10 -2.69 9.48
CA LYS A 13 -9.80 -1.27 9.71
C LYS A 13 -8.71 -1.08 10.77
N SER A 14 -8.77 -1.84 11.88
CA SER A 14 -7.74 -1.80 12.92
C SER A 14 -6.37 -2.20 12.36
N SER A 15 -6.29 -3.31 11.61
CA SER A 15 -5.04 -3.78 11.03
C SER A 15 -4.40 -2.75 10.09
N TRP A 16 -5.21 -2.02 9.30
CA TRP A 16 -4.69 -0.94 8.46
C TRP A 16 -4.22 0.29 9.24
N ARG A 17 -4.89 0.62 10.36
CA ARG A 17 -4.39 1.67 11.27
C ARG A 17 -3.05 1.25 11.85
N ASP A 18 -2.97 0.04 12.41
CA ASP A 18 -1.74 -0.49 13.03
C ASP A 18 -0.59 -0.53 12.02
N PHE A 19 -0.87 -0.95 10.78
CA PHE A 19 0.10 -0.91 9.68
C PHE A 19 0.60 0.52 9.40
N VAL A 20 -0.29 1.50 9.27
CA VAL A 20 0.12 2.90 9.02
C VAL A 20 0.93 3.46 10.18
N GLU A 21 0.52 3.21 11.43
CA GLU A 21 1.28 3.62 12.62
C GLU A 21 2.67 3.01 12.65
N TYR A 22 2.76 1.71 12.35
CA TYR A 22 4.03 1.01 12.24
C TYR A 22 4.91 1.62 11.15
N SER A 23 4.40 1.76 9.92
CA SER A 23 5.16 2.28 8.77
C SER A 23 5.72 3.68 9.04
N ILE A 24 4.96 4.58 9.67
CA ILE A 24 5.41 5.94 10.05
C ILE A 24 6.59 5.89 11.05
N GLN A 25 6.66 4.85 11.87
CA GLN A 25 7.70 4.74 12.89
C GLN A 25 8.99 4.06 12.39
N THR A 26 8.95 3.39 11.23
CA THR A 26 10.09 2.67 10.67
C THR A 26 11.29 3.59 10.38
N SER A 27 12.50 3.03 10.49
CA SER A 27 13.73 3.72 10.09
C SER A 27 13.72 4.06 8.59
N PHE A 28 13.22 3.14 7.75
CA PHE A 28 13.11 3.33 6.31
C PHE A 28 12.27 4.57 5.96
N TYR A 29 11.09 4.72 6.56
CA TYR A 29 10.24 5.89 6.31
C TYR A 29 10.91 7.21 6.70
N LYS A 30 11.54 7.23 7.88
CA LYS A 30 12.25 8.42 8.38
C LYS A 30 13.38 8.82 7.45
N GLU A 31 14.19 7.86 7.02
CA GLU A 31 15.27 8.07 6.05
C GLU A 31 14.74 8.56 4.70
N ALA A 32 13.70 7.89 4.16
CA ALA A 32 13.10 8.26 2.89
C ALA A 32 12.51 9.68 2.94
N LYS A 33 11.89 10.07 4.05
CA LYS A 33 11.35 11.42 4.26
C LYS A 33 12.44 12.48 4.30
N GLU A 34 13.56 12.20 4.97
CA GLU A 34 14.72 13.09 5.02
C GLU A 34 15.37 13.26 3.63
N LYS A 35 15.62 12.15 2.92
CA LYS A 35 16.30 12.17 1.61
C LYS A 35 15.46 12.79 0.49
N THR A 36 14.16 12.50 0.46
CA THR A 36 13.28 12.97 -0.62
C THR A 36 12.73 14.38 -0.38
N GLY A 37 12.63 14.80 0.90
CA GLY A 37 11.95 16.04 1.27
C GLY A 37 10.45 16.08 0.91
N SER A 38 9.88 14.95 0.48
CA SER A 38 8.52 14.85 -0.06
C SER A 38 7.73 13.79 0.72
N LEU A 39 6.71 14.25 1.44
CA LEU A 39 5.83 13.37 2.23
C LEU A 39 5.20 12.28 1.37
N VAL A 40 4.69 12.63 0.19
CA VAL A 40 4.00 11.66 -0.68
C VAL A 40 4.99 10.64 -1.24
N GLU A 41 6.21 11.07 -1.56
CA GLU A 41 7.23 10.20 -2.12
C GLU A 41 7.79 9.25 -1.07
N SER A 42 8.07 9.72 0.15
CA SER A 42 8.53 8.85 1.25
C SER A 42 7.49 7.78 1.60
N ILE A 43 6.20 8.13 1.59
CA ILE A 43 5.10 7.18 1.77
C ILE A 43 5.07 6.16 0.64
N GLN A 44 5.18 6.58 -0.61
CA GLN A 44 5.22 5.68 -1.77
C GLN A 44 6.35 4.67 -1.67
N LEU A 45 7.55 5.13 -1.36
CA LEU A 45 8.73 4.29 -1.19
C LEU A 45 8.55 3.31 -0.04
N THR A 46 7.98 3.76 1.08
CA THR A 46 7.76 2.93 2.27
C THR A 46 6.74 1.85 2.02
N LEU A 47 5.60 2.16 1.39
CA LEU A 47 4.61 1.16 1.02
C LEU A 47 5.18 0.11 0.05
N PHE A 48 6.03 0.54 -0.88
CA PHE A 48 6.69 -0.38 -1.79
C PHE A 48 7.73 -1.27 -1.08
N HIS A 49 8.50 -0.68 -0.16
CA HIS A 49 9.44 -1.40 0.69
C HIS A 49 8.73 -2.47 1.53
N ASP A 50 7.64 -2.08 2.20
CA ASP A 50 6.82 -2.97 3.02
C ASP A 50 6.18 -4.07 2.16
N TYR A 51 5.71 -3.75 0.95
CA TYR A 51 5.23 -4.74 -0.02
C TYR A 51 6.32 -5.76 -0.37
N LEU A 52 7.52 -5.29 -0.75
CA LEU A 52 8.65 -6.17 -1.04
C LEU A 52 9.02 -7.03 0.15
N SER A 53 8.91 -6.51 1.39
CA SER A 53 9.25 -7.24 2.61
C SER A 53 8.46 -8.54 2.84
N THR A 54 7.29 -8.68 2.19
CA THR A 54 6.45 -9.88 2.28
C THR A 54 6.93 -11.07 1.44
N PHE A 55 7.89 -10.83 0.54
CA PHE A 55 8.48 -11.83 -0.35
C PHE A 55 9.82 -12.35 0.19
N SER A 56 10.27 -13.50 -0.31
CA SER A 56 11.61 -14.01 -0.01
C SER A 56 12.70 -13.11 -0.62
N GLU A 57 13.94 -13.23 -0.15
CA GLU A 57 15.05 -12.44 -0.71
C GLU A 57 15.31 -12.77 -2.19
N GLU A 58 15.10 -14.03 -2.59
CA GLU A 58 15.19 -14.46 -3.99
C GLU A 58 14.12 -13.78 -4.86
N GLU A 59 12.87 -13.74 -4.38
CA GLU A 59 11.77 -13.07 -5.07
C GLU A 59 12.00 -11.55 -5.17
N LYS A 60 12.48 -10.92 -4.09
CA LYS A 60 12.85 -9.49 -4.10
C LYS A 60 13.92 -9.22 -5.14
N TYR A 61 14.98 -10.03 -5.17
CA TYR A 61 16.05 -9.90 -6.14
C TYR A 61 15.51 -10.05 -7.57
N GLU A 62 14.67 -11.05 -7.82
CA GLU A 62 14.04 -11.26 -9.12
C GLU A 62 13.18 -10.04 -9.52
N TYR A 63 12.33 -9.52 -8.64
CA TYR A 63 11.46 -8.38 -8.95
C TYR A 63 12.26 -7.08 -9.19
N LEU A 64 13.36 -6.88 -8.48
CA LEU A 64 14.20 -5.70 -8.66
C LEU A 64 15.07 -5.78 -9.93
N SER A 65 15.44 -6.99 -10.36
CA SER A 65 16.26 -7.23 -11.55
C SER A 65 15.44 -7.49 -12.83
N ASN A 66 14.19 -7.91 -12.71
CA ASN A 66 13.30 -8.25 -13.81
C ASN A 66 11.92 -7.59 -13.64
N GLU A 67 11.76 -6.46 -14.30
CA GLU A 67 10.52 -5.66 -14.29
C GLU A 67 9.30 -6.44 -14.77
N LYS A 68 9.45 -7.35 -15.75
CA LYS A 68 8.32 -8.14 -16.25
C LYS A 68 7.77 -9.08 -15.17
N GLU A 69 8.65 -9.68 -14.37
CA GLU A 69 8.26 -10.55 -13.28
C GLU A 69 7.61 -9.76 -12.14
N PHE A 70 8.15 -8.59 -11.83
CA PHE A 70 7.50 -7.66 -10.91
C PHE A 70 6.09 -7.27 -11.39
N LEU A 71 5.92 -6.84 -12.64
CA LEU A 71 4.62 -6.44 -13.18
C LEU A 71 3.62 -7.60 -13.16
N ARG A 72 4.05 -8.82 -13.44
CA ARG A 72 3.22 -10.03 -13.31
C ARG A 72 2.75 -10.22 -11.87
N SER A 73 3.64 -10.06 -10.90
CA SER A 73 3.31 -10.13 -9.47
C SER A 73 2.36 -9.00 -9.04
N ALA A 74 2.59 -7.76 -9.48
CA ALA A 74 1.74 -6.61 -9.18
C ALA A 74 0.32 -6.76 -9.76
N VAL A 75 0.19 -7.27 -10.99
CA VAL A 75 -1.12 -7.61 -11.58
C VAL A 75 -1.85 -8.62 -10.71
N ASN A 76 -1.17 -9.67 -10.26
CA ASN A 76 -1.75 -10.67 -9.38
C ASN A 76 -2.16 -10.04 -8.04
N PHE A 77 -1.31 -9.23 -7.41
CA PHE A 77 -1.64 -8.52 -6.18
C PHE A 77 -2.91 -7.67 -6.32
N VAL A 78 -2.99 -6.84 -7.37
CA VAL A 78 -4.17 -6.01 -7.64
C VAL A 78 -5.40 -6.87 -7.87
N ASN A 79 -5.29 -7.99 -8.57
CA ASN A 79 -6.42 -8.89 -8.83
C ASN A 79 -6.84 -9.71 -7.60
N ILE A 80 -5.94 -9.93 -6.64
CA ILE A 80 -6.12 -10.89 -5.54
C ILE A 80 -6.53 -10.23 -4.22
N LEU A 81 -6.48 -8.89 -4.09
CA LEU A 81 -6.84 -8.15 -2.85
C LEU A 81 -8.19 -8.58 -2.24
N GLU A 82 -8.03 -9.59 -1.37
CA GLU A 82 -8.85 -10.55 -0.64
C GLU A 82 -10.08 -11.26 -1.23
N GLY A 83 -10.12 -12.59 -0.99
CA GLY A 83 -11.10 -13.61 -1.39
C GLY A 83 -10.64 -14.54 -2.52
N ALA A 84 -9.89 -13.98 -3.48
CA ALA A 84 -9.77 -14.57 -4.81
C ALA A 84 -8.75 -15.70 -4.99
N ARG A 85 -7.84 -15.98 -4.02
CA ARG A 85 -6.87 -17.08 -4.22
C ARG A 85 -7.55 -18.46 -4.31
N TYR A 86 -8.79 -18.56 -3.82
CA TYR A 86 -9.55 -19.82 -3.78
C TYR A 86 -10.98 -19.70 -4.32
N ALA A 87 -11.38 -18.55 -4.88
CA ALA A 87 -12.69 -18.41 -5.51
C ALA A 87 -12.66 -19.07 -6.91
N PRO A 88 -13.53 -20.06 -7.19
CA PRO A 88 -13.59 -20.71 -8.50
C PRO A 88 -13.81 -19.73 -9.65
N GLU A 89 -14.45 -18.58 -9.37
CA GLU A 89 -14.85 -17.58 -10.35
C GLU A 89 -13.80 -16.47 -10.58
N GLY A 90 -12.71 -16.44 -9.80
CA GLY A 90 -11.67 -15.42 -9.91
C GLY A 90 -12.01 -14.08 -9.24
N TYR A 91 -11.75 -12.97 -9.92
CA TYR A 91 -11.86 -11.59 -9.40
C TYR A 91 -13.25 -11.29 -8.82
N ASN A 92 -13.31 -10.95 -7.53
CA ASN A 92 -14.56 -10.56 -6.85
C ASN A 92 -14.68 -9.03 -6.72
N ALA A 93 -15.44 -8.41 -7.62
CA ALA A 93 -15.66 -6.97 -7.64
C ALA A 93 -16.32 -6.43 -6.34
N VAL A 94 -17.16 -7.23 -5.69
CA VAL A 94 -17.89 -6.84 -4.48
C VAL A 94 -16.95 -6.80 -3.28
N GLU A 95 -16.17 -7.87 -3.08
CA GLU A 95 -15.20 -7.94 -1.98
C GLU A 95 -14.11 -6.87 -2.12
N ARG A 96 -13.63 -6.63 -3.35
CA ARG A 96 -12.70 -5.52 -3.62
C ARG A 96 -13.30 -4.16 -3.30
N SER A 97 -14.56 -3.93 -3.69
CA SER A 97 -15.24 -2.67 -3.40
C SER A 97 -15.39 -2.46 -1.90
N LEU A 98 -15.74 -3.52 -1.16
CA LEU A 98 -15.81 -3.51 0.30
C LEU A 98 -14.44 -3.20 0.91
N PHE A 99 -13.38 -3.89 0.47
CA PHE A 99 -12.01 -3.68 0.90
C PHE A 99 -11.55 -2.22 0.72
N LEU A 100 -11.69 -1.68 -0.49
CA LEU A 100 -11.34 -0.29 -0.77
C LEU A 100 -12.26 0.68 -0.01
N GLY A 101 -13.52 0.31 0.21
CA GLY A 101 -14.48 1.06 1.02
C GLY A 101 -14.02 1.21 2.47
N MET A 102 -13.47 0.15 3.06
CA MET A 102 -12.93 0.17 4.42
C MET A 102 -11.76 1.15 4.56
N ILE A 103 -10.80 1.12 3.63
CA ILE A 103 -9.65 2.04 3.64
C ILE A 103 -10.08 3.49 3.35
N LYS A 104 -11.05 3.68 2.44
CA LYS A 104 -11.67 5.01 2.21
C LYS A 104 -12.38 5.53 3.46
N GLY A 105 -12.94 4.66 4.30
CA GLY A 105 -13.47 5.01 5.61
C GLY A 105 -12.38 5.61 6.51
N LEU A 106 -11.23 4.94 6.62
CA LEU A 106 -10.08 5.44 7.38
C LEU A 106 -9.54 6.77 6.85
N LEU A 107 -9.51 6.94 5.52
CA LEU A 107 -9.15 8.22 4.89
C LEU A 107 -10.08 9.36 5.31
N ARG A 108 -11.40 9.10 5.37
CA ARG A 108 -12.40 10.10 5.79
C ARG A 108 -12.30 10.46 7.27
N GLU A 109 -11.84 9.54 8.11
CA GLU A 109 -11.57 9.81 9.53
C GLU A 109 -10.42 10.82 9.71
N GLN A 110 -9.61 11.06 8.67
CA GLN A 110 -8.57 12.09 8.66
C GLN A 110 -9.08 13.45 8.15
N LEU A 111 -10.41 13.61 8.02
CA LEU A 111 -11.06 14.86 7.65
C LEU A 111 -11.93 15.36 8.81
N ASP A 112 -12.00 16.67 9.01
CA ASP A 112 -12.94 17.30 9.94
C ASP A 112 -14.34 17.51 9.32
N GLY A 113 -15.23 18.15 10.08
CA GLY A 113 -16.60 18.46 9.65
C GLY A 113 -16.69 19.42 8.45
N GLU A 114 -15.60 20.09 8.08
CA GLU A 114 -15.49 20.99 6.92
C GLU A 114 -14.70 20.36 5.75
N ASN A 115 -14.42 19.05 5.83
CA ASN A 115 -13.57 18.30 4.91
C ASN A 115 -12.11 18.80 4.83
N GLN A 116 -11.60 19.46 5.88
CA GLN A 116 -10.19 19.79 5.98
C GLN A 116 -9.41 18.61 6.56
N ILE A 117 -8.19 18.42 6.07
CA ILE A 117 -7.33 17.32 6.52
C ILE A 117 -6.79 17.64 7.92
N VAL A 118 -7.13 16.82 8.91
CA VAL A 118 -6.65 16.98 10.30
C VAL A 118 -5.28 16.35 10.51
N ASP A 119 -4.97 15.30 9.76
CA ASP A 119 -3.69 14.61 9.82
C ASP A 119 -3.19 14.33 8.40
N MET A 120 -2.26 15.18 7.94
CA MET A 120 -1.71 15.12 6.59
C MET A 120 -0.96 13.80 6.32
N GLU A 121 -0.23 13.29 7.32
CA GLU A 121 0.63 12.12 7.14
C GLU A 121 -0.20 10.86 6.99
N ARG A 122 -1.15 10.63 7.91
CA ARG A 122 -2.08 9.51 7.86
C ARG A 122 -3.00 9.59 6.64
N TYR A 123 -3.49 10.78 6.32
CA TYR A 123 -4.30 11.00 5.12
C TYR A 123 -3.55 10.57 3.85
N HIS A 124 -2.31 11.00 3.69
CA HIS A 124 -1.52 10.63 2.53
C HIS A 124 -1.15 9.15 2.50
N PHE A 125 -0.94 8.51 3.66
CA PHE A 125 -0.75 7.05 3.75
C PHE A 125 -1.95 6.29 3.22
N TYR A 126 -3.15 6.55 3.75
CA TYR A 126 -4.36 5.87 3.28
C TYR A 126 -4.65 6.14 1.80
N ARG A 127 -4.42 7.38 1.33
CA ARG A 127 -4.55 7.73 -0.08
C ARG A 127 -3.59 6.93 -0.96
N CYS A 128 -2.35 6.73 -0.52
CA CYS A 128 -1.37 5.93 -1.24
C CYS A 128 -1.70 4.44 -1.21
N ILE A 129 -2.13 3.89 -0.07
CA ILE A 129 -2.60 2.50 0.06
C ILE A 129 -3.73 2.23 -0.93
N ILE A 130 -4.76 3.09 -0.97
CA ILE A 130 -5.87 2.95 -1.92
C ILE A 130 -5.35 2.86 -3.35
N ARG A 131 -4.43 3.74 -3.75
CA ARG A 131 -3.85 3.75 -5.10
C ARG A 131 -3.00 2.50 -5.37
N PHE A 132 -2.19 2.08 -4.41
CA PHE A 132 -1.37 0.87 -4.49
C PHE A 132 -2.23 -0.38 -4.66
N CYS A 133 -3.38 -0.42 -4.02
CA CYS A 133 -4.33 -1.52 -4.12
C CYS A 133 -5.21 -1.46 -5.38
N SER A 134 -5.32 -0.31 -6.03
CA SER A 134 -6.34 -0.08 -7.07
C SER A 134 -5.84 0.36 -8.44
N ASN A 135 -4.56 0.67 -8.61
CA ASN A 135 -4.04 1.27 -9.83
C ASN A 135 -2.66 0.70 -10.19
N LEU A 136 -2.60 -0.13 -11.23
CA LEU A 136 -1.36 -0.77 -11.68
C LEU A 136 -0.31 0.24 -12.15
N GLU A 137 -0.69 1.26 -12.93
CA GLU A 137 0.23 2.32 -13.37
C GLU A 137 0.82 3.08 -12.17
N TYR A 138 0.07 3.19 -11.07
CA TYR A 138 0.59 3.79 -9.85
C TYR A 138 1.67 2.90 -9.22
N ILE A 139 1.45 1.60 -9.15
CA ILE A 139 2.42 0.63 -8.63
C ILE A 139 3.70 0.64 -9.48
N GLU A 140 3.56 0.63 -10.81
CA GLU A 140 4.69 0.71 -11.76
C GLU A 140 5.52 1.99 -11.59
N ARG A 141 4.87 3.16 -11.53
CA ARG A 141 5.58 4.42 -11.26
C ARG A 141 6.29 4.42 -9.91
N VAL A 142 5.73 3.77 -8.89
CA VAL A 142 6.35 3.67 -7.57
C VAL A 142 7.54 2.70 -7.60
N TYR A 143 7.44 1.61 -8.37
CA TYR A 143 8.56 0.70 -8.62
C TYR A 143 9.75 1.42 -9.25
N ASP A 144 9.53 2.22 -10.29
CA ASP A 144 10.60 3.01 -10.92
C ASP A 144 11.25 4.00 -9.94
N ARG A 145 10.43 4.69 -9.15
CA ARG A 145 10.91 5.58 -8.09
C ARG A 145 11.75 4.83 -7.06
N TYR A 146 11.30 3.65 -6.64
CA TYR A 146 12.01 2.83 -5.69
C TYR A 146 13.37 2.38 -6.22
N LYS A 147 13.44 1.94 -7.48
CA LYS A 147 14.71 1.57 -8.13
C LYS A 147 15.68 2.74 -8.20
N ASN A 148 15.19 3.93 -8.55
CA ASN A 148 16.02 5.13 -8.56
C ASN A 148 16.51 5.49 -7.15
N TYR A 149 15.64 5.40 -6.15
CA TYR A 149 15.98 5.65 -4.75
C TYR A 149 17.10 4.72 -4.28
N ILE A 150 16.95 3.40 -4.44
CA ILE A 150 17.99 2.44 -3.99
C ILE A 150 19.30 2.60 -4.76
N ALA A 151 19.26 2.93 -6.06
CA ALA A 151 20.47 3.17 -6.85
C ALA A 151 21.26 4.39 -6.37
N GLN A 152 20.57 5.42 -5.87
CA GLN A 152 21.20 6.58 -5.24
C GLN A 152 21.78 6.27 -3.86
N VAL A 153 21.17 5.34 -3.12
CA VAL A 153 21.65 4.90 -1.80
C VAL A 153 22.84 3.94 -1.92
N SER A 154 22.89 3.09 -2.95
CA SER A 154 23.99 2.15 -3.21
C SER A 154 25.22 2.77 -3.89
N GLY A 155 25.25 4.09 -4.08
CA GLY A 155 26.36 4.83 -4.71
C GLY A 155 27.52 5.19 -3.78
N VAL A 156 27.75 4.44 -2.69
CA VAL A 156 28.90 4.56 -1.76
C VAL A 156 29.75 3.31 -1.84
#